data_AF-A0A9W4I8Y9-F1
#
_entry.id   AF-A0A9W4I8Y9-F1
#
_cell.length_a   1.000
_cell.length_b   1.000
_cell.length_c   1.000
_cell.angle_alpha   90.00
_cell.angle_beta   90.00
_cell.angle_gamma   90.00
#
_symmetry.space_group_name_H-M   'P 1'
#
loop_
_entity.id
_entity.type
_entity.pdbx_description
1 polymer ?
#
loop_
_entity_poly.entity_id
_entity_poly.type
_entity_poly.pdbx_seq_one_letter_code
_entity_poly.pdbx_strand_id
1 'polypeptide(L)'
;MADQTDVLINSFKTLNPFISHPDSLEELLDKIIQPALRTQRTVERIHPNDPFFDRAKNLRQKYKLPQKGFENFQRLLCGIRDFPCILLQNPKNDELEFEEMIAETDSLYWLQEVLNNNGFNLDDIIVIDLFPMLTDTWLEEHPDESPQAIQDMFNLTLDFIHEFKLPIILSCQCFNPSRKTRKTLWASFSHTKIGDLRSSMNGAEFHTVSQFSHMTHTAHVVHGFHPAHLSYDHCEDYIEFWNTTLRTIFHLLFGPYAKYLQRYRAAQSEIELIRSSFQALHRRVTKFDRVHEQGLALDMFENQDEPSILDDWNDLKSTLDPILKKLSPKTPANLLLSAPGLI
;
A
#
# COMPACT_ATOMS: atom_id res chain seq x y z
N MET A 1 41.29 7.62 -35.05
CA MET A 1 40.28 8.35 -34.27
C MET A 1 38.94 7.68 -34.53
N ALA A 2 38.60 6.72 -33.67
CA ALA A 2 37.29 6.09 -33.59
C ALA A 2 36.93 6.10 -32.10
N ASP A 3 35.70 6.48 -31.83
CA ASP A 3 35.19 7.04 -30.58
C ASP A 3 35.22 6.02 -29.44
N GLN A 4 35.85 6.35 -28.31
CA GLN A 4 36.02 5.47 -27.14
C GLN A 4 34.79 5.44 -26.21
N THR A 5 33.64 5.93 -26.69
CA THR A 5 32.45 6.14 -25.85
C THR A 5 31.49 4.94 -25.85
N ASP A 6 31.61 4.01 -26.80
CA ASP A 6 30.71 2.86 -26.94
C ASP A 6 31.15 1.58 -26.21
N VAL A 7 32.30 1.59 -25.53
CA VAL A 7 32.78 0.43 -24.74
C VAL A 7 32.35 0.51 -23.27
N LEU A 8 31.87 1.67 -22.79
CA LEU A 8 31.47 1.87 -21.39
C LEU A 8 29.97 1.62 -21.11
N ILE A 9 29.13 1.50 -22.14
CA ILE A 9 27.68 1.27 -21.95
C ILE A 9 27.34 -0.24 -21.96
N ASN A 10 28.21 -1.09 -22.50
CA ASN A 10 28.04 -2.55 -22.51
C ASN A 10 28.79 -3.29 -21.39
N SER A 11 29.49 -2.58 -20.50
CA SER A 11 30.27 -3.16 -19.38
C SER A 11 29.55 -3.13 -18.02
N PHE A 12 28.32 -2.60 -17.94
CA PHE A 12 27.50 -2.65 -16.72
C PHE A 12 26.56 -3.88 -16.61
N LYS A 13 26.55 -4.78 -17.60
CA LYS A 13 25.75 -6.02 -17.56
C LYS A 13 26.52 -7.25 -17.05
N THR A 14 27.76 -7.11 -16.59
CA THR A 14 28.60 -8.26 -16.19
C THR A 14 29.38 -8.06 -14.87
N LEU A 15 28.94 -7.16 -13.97
CA LEU A 15 29.52 -7.02 -12.63
C LEU A 15 28.44 -6.79 -11.56
N ASN A 16 27.82 -7.89 -11.08
CA ASN A 16 27.71 -8.19 -9.64
C ASN A 16 27.04 -9.57 -9.43
N PRO A 17 27.82 -10.66 -9.32
CA PRO A 17 27.28 -11.98 -9.03
C PRO A 17 26.93 -12.20 -7.54
N PHE A 18 26.99 -11.17 -6.67
CA PHE A 18 26.72 -11.32 -5.24
C PHE A 18 26.14 -10.03 -4.62
N ILE A 19 24.94 -9.60 -5.05
CA ILE A 19 24.11 -8.85 -4.10
C ILE A 19 23.50 -9.92 -3.19
N SER A 20 24.08 -10.13 -2.01
CA SER A 20 23.51 -11.06 -1.05
C SER A 20 22.09 -10.63 -0.73
N HIS A 21 21.15 -11.52 -0.97
CA HIS A 21 19.76 -11.31 -0.57
C HIS A 21 19.69 -11.22 0.95
N PRO A 22 18.94 -10.25 1.50
CA PRO A 22 18.82 -10.13 2.95
C PRO A 22 18.17 -11.38 3.52
N ASP A 23 18.84 -12.00 4.49
CA ASP A 23 18.37 -13.18 5.22
C ASP A 23 17.81 -12.82 6.61
N SER A 24 17.96 -11.56 7.02
CA SER A 24 17.44 -11.00 8.26
C SER A 24 16.75 -9.65 8.03
N LEU A 25 15.88 -9.28 8.97
CA LEU A 25 15.14 -8.02 8.94
C LEU A 25 16.08 -6.81 9.04
N GLU A 26 17.17 -6.91 9.79
CA GLU A 26 18.19 -5.86 9.88
C GLU A 26 18.86 -5.62 8.52
N GLU A 27 19.29 -6.69 7.84
CA GLU A 27 19.85 -6.55 6.49
C GLU A 27 18.82 -6.01 5.49
N LEU A 28 17.56 -6.43 5.57
CA LEU A 28 16.48 -5.93 4.73
C LEU A 28 16.28 -4.42 4.95
N LEU A 29 16.34 -3.96 6.20
CA LEU A 29 16.23 -2.57 6.57
C LEU A 29 17.33 -1.72 5.92
N ASP A 30 18.59 -2.15 6.08
CA ASP A 30 19.75 -1.38 5.64
C ASP A 30 19.96 -1.43 4.13
N LYS A 31 19.78 -2.61 3.51
CA LYS A 31 20.07 -2.81 2.08
C LYS A 31 18.92 -2.40 1.17
N ILE A 32 17.67 -2.48 1.64
CA ILE A 32 16.47 -2.31 0.79
C ILE A 32 15.57 -1.18 1.28
N ILE A 33 15.06 -1.24 2.51
CA ILE A 33 14.01 -0.32 2.99
C ILE A 33 14.53 1.12 3.10
N GLN A 34 15.63 1.35 3.80
CA GLN A 34 16.16 2.70 4.02
C GLN A 34 16.59 3.38 2.71
N PRO A 35 17.30 2.72 1.79
CA PRO A 35 17.59 3.29 0.48
C PRO A 35 16.32 3.63 -0.32
N ALA A 36 15.32 2.75 -0.35
CA ALA A 36 14.07 2.99 -1.07
C ALA A 36 13.32 4.20 -0.51
N LEU A 37 13.18 4.30 0.82
CA LEU A 37 12.49 5.43 1.46
C LEU A 37 13.20 6.77 1.24
N ARG A 38 14.52 6.80 1.09
CA ARG A 38 15.28 8.04 0.80
C ARG A 38 15.00 8.57 -0.60
N THR A 39 14.75 7.69 -1.57
CA THR A 39 14.48 8.05 -2.96
C THR A 39 12.99 8.20 -3.25
N GLN A 40 12.11 7.62 -2.43
CA GLN A 40 10.66 7.70 -2.61
C GLN A 40 10.16 9.15 -2.57
N ARG A 41 9.30 9.50 -3.52
CA ARG A 41 8.72 10.84 -3.68
C ARG A 41 7.19 10.86 -3.68
N THR A 42 6.57 9.71 -3.89
CA THR A 42 5.12 9.56 -3.98
C THR A 42 4.64 8.49 -3.02
N VAL A 43 3.40 8.64 -2.56
CA VAL A 43 2.69 7.64 -1.78
C VAL A 43 1.45 7.29 -2.61
N GLU A 44 1.49 6.13 -3.26
CA GLU A 44 0.41 5.65 -4.12
C GLU A 44 -0.38 4.57 -3.40
N ARG A 45 -1.71 4.70 -3.44
CA ARG A 45 -2.65 3.73 -2.87
C ARG A 45 -3.31 2.94 -3.99
N ILE A 46 -3.65 1.69 -3.71
CA ILE A 46 -4.46 0.88 -4.62
C ILE A 46 -5.89 1.42 -4.59
N HIS A 47 -6.44 1.73 -5.77
CA HIS A 47 -7.77 2.31 -5.87
C HIS A 47 -8.84 1.20 -5.93
N PRO A 48 -10.00 1.34 -5.26
CA PRO A 48 -11.07 0.33 -5.31
C PRO A 48 -11.70 0.12 -6.70
N ASN A 49 -11.33 0.94 -7.69
CA ASN A 49 -11.81 0.82 -9.07
C ASN A 49 -10.75 0.16 -9.98
N ASP A 50 -9.67 -0.37 -9.40
CA ASP A 50 -8.65 -1.07 -10.16
C ASP A 50 -9.22 -2.34 -10.82
N PRO A 51 -8.90 -2.62 -12.10
CA PRO A 51 -9.40 -3.79 -12.82
C PRO A 51 -9.10 -5.14 -12.15
N PHE A 52 -8.11 -5.22 -11.25
CA PHE A 52 -7.89 -6.39 -10.40
C PHE A 52 -9.19 -6.81 -9.67
N PHE A 53 -9.95 -5.84 -9.16
CA PHE A 53 -11.15 -6.12 -8.37
C PHE A 53 -12.30 -6.68 -9.20
N ASP A 54 -12.33 -6.48 -10.51
CA ASP A 54 -13.29 -7.13 -11.40
C ASP A 54 -13.06 -8.64 -11.43
N ARG A 55 -11.80 -9.10 -11.41
CA ARG A 55 -11.46 -10.53 -11.37
C ARG A 55 -11.88 -11.15 -10.04
N ALA A 56 -11.60 -10.48 -8.93
CA ALA A 56 -12.04 -10.90 -7.60
C ALA A 56 -13.58 -10.97 -7.51
N LYS A 57 -14.28 -9.98 -8.07
CA LYS A 57 -15.75 -9.95 -8.13
C LYS A 57 -16.33 -11.10 -8.94
N ASN A 58 -15.68 -11.49 -10.04
CA ASN A 58 -16.09 -12.65 -10.84
C ASN A 58 -15.95 -13.96 -10.06
N LEU A 59 -14.86 -14.13 -9.28
CA LEU A 59 -14.69 -15.29 -8.41
C LEU A 59 -15.73 -15.31 -7.27
N ARG A 60 -15.99 -14.15 -6.65
CA ARG A 60 -17.07 -14.01 -5.67
C ARG A 60 -18.42 -14.46 -6.24
N GLN A 61 -18.76 -14.03 -7.46
CA GLN A 61 -19.99 -14.43 -8.14
C GLN A 61 -20.03 -15.93 -8.45
N LYS A 62 -18.91 -16.48 -8.96
CA LYS A 62 -18.77 -17.91 -9.29
C LYS A 62 -19.10 -18.79 -8.07
N TYR A 63 -18.55 -18.46 -6.91
CA TYR A 63 -18.71 -19.22 -5.66
C TYR A 63 -19.82 -18.71 -4.74
N LYS A 64 -20.64 -17.75 -5.22
CA LYS A 64 -21.75 -17.14 -4.48
C LYS A 64 -21.36 -16.60 -3.09
N LEU A 65 -20.14 -16.09 -2.96
CA LEU A 65 -19.63 -15.55 -1.71
C LEU A 65 -20.33 -14.24 -1.32
N PRO A 66 -20.43 -13.90 -0.02
CA PRO A 66 -21.11 -12.69 0.43
C PRO A 66 -20.56 -11.41 -0.24
N GLN A 67 -21.46 -10.48 -0.58
CA GLN A 67 -21.06 -9.19 -1.13
C GLN A 67 -20.23 -8.37 -0.12
N LYS A 68 -20.59 -8.44 1.16
CA LYS A 68 -19.88 -7.76 2.24
C LYS A 68 -18.44 -8.27 2.41
N GLY A 69 -18.24 -9.58 2.34
CA GLY A 69 -16.89 -10.18 2.37
C GLY A 69 -15.98 -9.66 1.25
N PHE A 70 -16.53 -9.45 0.05
CA PHE A 70 -15.81 -8.80 -1.04
C PHE A 70 -15.49 -7.32 -0.78
N GLU A 71 -16.43 -6.55 -0.21
CA GLU A 71 -16.20 -5.14 0.15
C GLU A 71 -15.10 -4.99 1.20
N ASN A 72 -15.13 -5.85 2.22
CA ASN A 72 -14.11 -5.90 3.27
C ASN A 72 -12.75 -6.31 2.70
N PHE A 73 -12.71 -7.37 1.88
CA PHE A 73 -11.51 -7.78 1.14
C PHE A 73 -10.93 -6.62 0.30
N GLN A 74 -11.78 -5.93 -0.46
CA GLN A 74 -11.34 -4.79 -1.28
C GLN A 74 -10.76 -3.66 -0.42
N ARG A 75 -11.43 -3.30 0.69
CA ARG A 75 -10.95 -2.23 1.59
C ARG A 75 -9.59 -2.57 2.20
N LEU A 76 -9.40 -3.81 2.67
CA LEU A 76 -8.12 -4.28 3.21
C LEU A 76 -6.97 -4.22 2.18
N LEU A 77 -7.27 -4.38 0.88
CA LEU A 77 -6.27 -4.30 -0.18
C LEU A 77 -5.96 -2.86 -0.66
N CYS A 78 -6.80 -1.88 -0.35
CA CYS A 78 -6.66 -0.49 -0.81
C CYS A 78 -5.60 0.34 -0.05
N GLY A 79 -4.62 -0.32 0.56
CA GLY A 79 -3.49 0.30 1.26
C GLY A 79 -2.46 0.96 0.33
N ILE A 80 -1.35 1.42 0.92
CA ILE A 80 -0.23 2.03 0.19
C ILE A 80 0.59 0.92 -0.49
N ARG A 81 0.73 0.99 -1.82
CA ARG A 81 1.31 -0.08 -2.65
C ARG A 81 2.75 -0.42 -2.30
N ASP A 82 3.57 0.61 -2.08
CA ASP A 82 5.02 0.44 -1.93
C ASP A 82 5.44 0.17 -0.47
N PHE A 83 4.47 -0.01 0.44
CA PHE A 83 4.70 -0.32 1.84
C PHE A 83 4.63 -1.83 2.07
N PRO A 84 5.18 -2.36 3.19
CA PRO A 84 5.06 -3.78 3.49
C PRO A 84 3.59 -4.17 3.63
N CYS A 85 3.20 -5.28 3.00
CA CYS A 85 1.86 -5.84 3.19
C CYS A 85 1.88 -6.91 4.30
N ILE A 86 0.71 -7.19 4.86
CA ILE A 86 0.52 -8.24 5.87
C ILE A 86 -0.25 -9.37 5.20
N LEU A 87 0.30 -10.59 5.27
CA LEU A 87 -0.33 -11.79 4.73
C LEU A 87 -0.93 -12.62 5.87
N LEU A 88 -2.25 -12.73 5.88
CA LEU A 88 -3.05 -13.59 6.76
C LEU A 88 -3.46 -14.87 6.01
N GLN A 89 -4.14 -15.79 6.70
CA GLN A 89 -4.51 -17.07 6.10
C GLN A 89 -5.81 -16.98 5.31
N ASN A 90 -6.90 -16.62 5.98
CA ASN A 90 -8.23 -16.59 5.46
C ASN A 90 -9.08 -15.64 6.32
N PRO A 91 -10.15 -15.06 5.76
CA PRO A 91 -11.01 -14.17 6.51
C PRO A 91 -11.80 -14.88 7.61
N LYS A 92 -12.24 -14.08 8.58
CA LYS A 92 -13.19 -14.44 9.63
C LYS A 92 -14.14 -13.25 9.85
N ASN A 93 -15.43 -13.54 10.09
CA ASN A 93 -16.48 -12.54 10.30
C ASN A 93 -16.58 -11.51 9.15
N ASP A 94 -16.24 -11.89 7.92
CA ASP A 94 -16.16 -10.98 6.77
C ASP A 94 -17.53 -10.59 6.21
N GLU A 95 -18.60 -11.23 6.69
CA GLU A 95 -19.98 -10.84 6.46
C GLU A 95 -20.42 -9.62 7.28
N LEU A 96 -19.67 -9.21 8.29
CA LEU A 96 -19.97 -8.05 9.14
C LEU A 96 -19.59 -6.72 8.46
N GLU A 97 -20.13 -5.61 8.96
CA GLU A 97 -19.62 -4.28 8.58
C GLU A 97 -18.16 -4.13 8.99
N PHE A 98 -17.36 -3.38 8.23
CA PHE A 98 -15.91 -3.39 8.33
C PHE A 98 -15.38 -3.11 9.74
N GLU A 99 -15.93 -2.09 10.41
CA GLU A 99 -15.53 -1.71 11.76
C GLU A 99 -15.89 -2.81 12.79
N GLU A 100 -17.01 -3.51 12.58
CA GLU A 100 -17.45 -4.63 13.42
C GLU A 100 -16.61 -5.89 13.16
N MET A 101 -16.29 -6.19 11.89
CA MET A 101 -15.37 -7.27 11.50
C MET A 101 -14.02 -7.12 12.21
N ILE A 102 -13.48 -5.89 12.29
CA ILE A 102 -12.23 -5.64 13.00
C ILE A 102 -12.39 -5.91 14.51
N ALA A 103 -13.45 -5.40 15.12
CA ALA A 103 -13.69 -5.56 16.55
C ALA A 103 -13.89 -7.03 16.97
N GLU A 104 -14.59 -7.81 16.14
CA GLU A 104 -14.93 -9.21 16.41
C GLU A 104 -13.83 -10.21 15.95
N THR A 105 -12.77 -9.71 15.31
CA THR A 105 -11.66 -10.55 14.83
C THR A 105 -10.38 -10.19 15.56
N ASP A 106 -10.04 -10.95 16.61
CA ASP A 106 -8.85 -10.75 17.46
C ASP A 106 -7.58 -10.36 16.69
N SER A 107 -7.34 -11.00 15.54
CA SER A 107 -6.16 -10.71 14.74
C SER A 107 -6.21 -9.37 14.05
N LEU A 108 -7.35 -8.96 13.49
CA LEU A 108 -7.51 -7.63 12.89
C LEU A 108 -7.52 -6.54 13.97
N TYR A 109 -8.16 -6.79 15.11
CA TYR A 109 -8.12 -5.89 16.26
C TYR A 109 -6.68 -5.65 16.73
N TRP A 110 -5.93 -6.73 16.96
CA TRP A 110 -4.52 -6.65 17.36
C TRP A 110 -3.67 -5.92 16.32
N LEU A 111 -3.86 -6.21 15.03
CA LEU A 111 -3.17 -5.52 13.93
C LEU A 111 -3.48 -4.02 13.95
N GLN A 112 -4.74 -3.64 14.09
CA GLN A 112 -5.14 -2.24 14.16
C GLN A 112 -4.46 -1.54 15.35
N GLU A 113 -4.46 -2.15 16.53
CA GLU A 113 -3.80 -1.57 17.71
C GLU A 113 -2.29 -1.37 17.48
N VAL A 114 -1.60 -2.39 16.98
CA VAL A 114 -0.15 -2.34 16.76
C VAL A 114 0.23 -1.36 15.65
N LEU A 115 -0.54 -1.31 14.57
CA LEU A 115 -0.34 -0.33 13.49
C LEU A 115 -0.58 1.10 13.98
N ASN A 116 -1.66 1.33 14.75
CA ASN A 116 -1.96 2.63 15.34
C ASN A 116 -0.81 3.11 16.24
N ASN A 117 -0.25 2.22 17.05
CA ASN A 117 0.92 2.51 17.90
C ASN A 117 2.18 2.86 17.07
N ASN A 118 2.25 2.40 15.82
CA ASN A 118 3.29 2.76 14.87
C ASN A 118 2.92 3.94 13.96
N GLY A 119 1.78 4.62 14.18
CA GLY A 119 1.37 5.80 13.40
C GLY A 119 0.68 5.50 12.07
N PHE A 120 0.15 4.28 11.93
CA PHE A 120 -0.63 3.84 10.77
C PHE A 120 -2.08 3.60 11.14
N ASN A 121 -3.00 3.92 10.23
CA ASN A 121 -4.32 3.31 10.28
C ASN A 121 -4.28 1.94 9.57
N LEU A 122 -5.18 1.03 9.90
CA LEU A 122 -5.29 -0.25 9.18
C LEU A 122 -5.48 -0.03 7.68
N ASP A 123 -6.30 0.95 7.29
CA ASP A 123 -6.52 1.33 5.88
C ASP A 123 -5.22 1.81 5.18
N ASP A 124 -4.15 2.18 5.87
CA ASP A 124 -2.88 2.58 5.23
C ASP A 124 -2.06 1.38 4.74
N ILE A 125 -2.29 0.19 5.29
CA ILE A 125 -1.50 -1.01 5.04
C ILE A 125 -2.33 -2.03 4.27
N ILE A 126 -1.71 -2.65 3.27
CA ILE A 126 -2.35 -3.77 2.55
C ILE A 126 -2.39 -4.98 3.49
N VAL A 127 -3.58 -5.47 3.77
CA VAL A 127 -3.80 -6.75 4.45
C VAL A 127 -4.45 -7.70 3.46
N ILE A 128 -3.79 -8.81 3.17
CA ILE A 128 -4.25 -9.81 2.21
C ILE A 128 -4.31 -11.18 2.87
N ASP A 129 -5.35 -11.94 2.58
CA ASP A 129 -5.42 -13.35 2.95
C ASP A 129 -4.77 -14.24 1.89
N LEU A 130 -4.22 -15.37 2.33
CA LEU A 130 -3.73 -16.42 1.45
C LEU A 130 -4.87 -17.03 0.61
N PHE A 131 -6.06 -17.10 1.19
CA PHE A 131 -7.30 -17.57 0.58
C PHE A 131 -8.40 -16.53 0.77
N PRO A 132 -8.40 -15.44 -0.03
CA PRO A 132 -9.32 -14.33 0.13
C PRO A 132 -10.78 -14.76 -0.03
N MET A 133 -11.67 -14.17 0.78
CA MET A 133 -13.12 -14.40 0.80
C MET A 133 -13.58 -15.84 1.14
N LEU A 134 -12.66 -16.78 1.42
CA LEU A 134 -13.01 -18.15 1.80
C LEU A 134 -12.92 -18.33 3.31
N THR A 135 -14.07 -18.49 3.96
CA THR A 135 -14.13 -18.82 5.39
C THR A 135 -14.13 -20.33 5.60
N ASP A 136 -13.76 -20.76 6.80
CA ASP A 136 -13.87 -22.17 7.21
C ASP A 136 -15.32 -22.67 7.08
N THR A 137 -16.31 -21.85 7.47
CA THR A 137 -17.74 -22.17 7.33
C THR A 137 -18.14 -22.42 5.89
N TRP A 138 -17.69 -21.58 4.94
CA TRP A 138 -18.03 -21.78 3.52
C TRP A 138 -17.47 -23.11 3.00
N LEU A 139 -16.23 -23.46 3.39
CA LEU A 139 -15.60 -24.71 2.98
C LEU A 139 -16.31 -25.95 3.54
N GLU A 140 -16.86 -25.87 4.75
CA GLU A 140 -17.66 -26.92 5.38
C GLU A 140 -19.00 -27.14 4.66
N GLU A 141 -19.63 -26.05 4.22
CA GLU A 141 -20.92 -26.07 3.53
C GLU A 141 -20.80 -26.52 2.05
N HIS A 142 -19.64 -26.34 1.42
CA HIS A 142 -19.42 -26.59 -0.02
C HIS A 142 -18.24 -27.54 -0.31
N PRO A 143 -18.19 -28.75 0.30
CA PRO A 143 -17.02 -29.64 0.24
C PRO A 143 -16.63 -30.06 -1.19
N ASP A 144 -17.60 -30.15 -2.11
CA ASP A 144 -17.38 -30.53 -3.50
C ASP A 144 -16.76 -29.39 -4.34
N GLU A 145 -17.02 -28.12 -3.99
CA GLU A 145 -16.49 -26.94 -4.68
C GLU A 145 -15.17 -26.45 -4.06
N SER A 146 -14.96 -26.74 -2.77
CA SER A 146 -13.81 -26.31 -1.97
C SER A 146 -12.45 -26.48 -2.65
N PRO A 147 -12.08 -27.62 -3.26
CA PRO A 147 -10.75 -27.77 -3.87
C PRO A 147 -10.45 -26.76 -4.98
N GLN A 148 -11.44 -26.49 -5.84
CA GLN A 148 -11.27 -25.52 -6.94
C GLN A 148 -11.35 -24.09 -6.43
N ALA A 149 -12.21 -23.81 -5.45
CA ALA A 149 -12.31 -22.48 -4.84
C ALA A 149 -10.98 -22.08 -4.16
N ILE A 150 -10.38 -22.98 -3.38
CA ILE A 150 -9.09 -22.73 -2.73
C ILE A 150 -8.01 -22.43 -3.76
N GLN A 151 -7.94 -23.21 -4.85
CA GLN A 151 -6.97 -22.99 -5.92
C GLN A 151 -7.17 -21.65 -6.64
N ASP A 152 -8.41 -21.27 -6.94
CA ASP A 152 -8.72 -20.01 -7.59
C ASP A 152 -8.38 -18.81 -6.69
N MET A 153 -8.70 -18.87 -5.40
CA MET A 153 -8.41 -17.79 -4.46
C MET A 153 -6.93 -17.66 -4.15
N PHE A 154 -6.21 -18.78 -4.06
CA PHE A 154 -4.76 -18.72 -3.95
C PHE A 154 -4.11 -18.09 -5.19
N ASN A 155 -4.60 -18.42 -6.39
CA ASN A 155 -4.13 -17.78 -7.62
C ASN A 155 -4.46 -16.28 -7.63
N LEU A 156 -5.62 -15.86 -7.14
CA LEU A 156 -5.96 -14.44 -6.98
C LEU A 156 -4.94 -13.72 -6.09
N THR A 157 -4.49 -14.34 -5.00
CA THR A 157 -3.45 -13.79 -4.12
C THR A 157 -2.09 -13.69 -4.84
N LEU A 158 -1.70 -14.71 -5.61
CA LEU A 158 -0.47 -14.66 -6.41
C LEU A 158 -0.51 -13.56 -7.47
N ASP A 159 -1.63 -13.43 -8.16
CA ASP A 159 -1.88 -12.40 -9.17
C ASP A 159 -1.80 -11.01 -8.54
N PHE A 160 -2.39 -10.82 -7.35
CA PHE A 160 -2.31 -9.55 -6.62
C PHE A 160 -0.87 -9.16 -6.30
N ILE A 161 -0.09 -10.11 -5.74
CA ILE A 161 1.32 -9.87 -5.41
C ILE A 161 2.13 -9.49 -6.66
N HIS A 162 1.85 -10.15 -7.79
CA HIS A 162 2.54 -9.88 -9.05
C HIS A 162 2.10 -8.56 -9.70
N GLU A 163 0.81 -8.26 -9.73
CA GLU A 163 0.26 -7.08 -10.40
C GLU A 163 0.69 -5.80 -9.70
N PHE A 164 0.55 -5.76 -8.37
CA PHE A 164 0.92 -4.60 -7.56
C PHE A 164 2.39 -4.57 -7.14
N LYS A 165 3.18 -5.57 -7.55
CA LYS A 165 4.63 -5.66 -7.31
C LYS A 165 5.00 -5.45 -5.83
N LEU A 166 4.26 -6.12 -4.93
CA LEU A 166 4.45 -5.93 -3.49
C LEU A 166 5.90 -6.22 -3.08
N PRO A 167 6.64 -5.24 -2.54
CA PRO A 167 8.08 -5.40 -2.34
C PRO A 167 8.41 -6.28 -1.12
N ILE A 168 7.57 -6.21 -0.08
CA ILE A 168 7.80 -6.87 1.20
C ILE A 168 6.46 -7.39 1.74
N ILE A 169 6.47 -8.64 2.22
CA ILE A 169 5.33 -9.35 2.78
C ILE A 169 5.70 -9.78 4.20
N LEU A 170 4.99 -9.29 5.21
CA LEU A 170 5.02 -9.87 6.55
C LEU A 170 4.06 -11.05 6.60
N SER A 171 4.60 -12.26 6.69
CA SER A 171 3.77 -13.48 6.69
C SER A 171 3.32 -13.84 8.11
N CYS A 172 2.02 -13.71 8.34
CA CYS A 172 1.30 -14.04 9.57
C CYS A 172 0.29 -15.19 9.36
N GLN A 173 0.30 -15.87 8.21
CA GLN A 173 -0.60 -16.99 7.91
C GLN A 173 -0.15 -18.29 8.58
N CYS A 174 -1.06 -19.15 9.02
CA CYS A 174 -0.76 -20.41 9.75
C CYS A 174 -0.93 -21.68 8.92
N PHE A 175 -1.14 -21.56 7.61
CA PHE A 175 -1.33 -22.69 6.72
C PHE A 175 -0.09 -23.57 6.68
N ASN A 176 -0.26 -24.84 7.05
CA ASN A 176 0.79 -25.83 7.05
C ASN A 176 0.36 -27.08 6.27
N PRO A 177 0.85 -27.27 5.03
CA PRO A 177 0.46 -28.40 4.17
C PRO A 177 0.91 -29.76 4.74
N SER A 178 1.89 -29.77 5.65
CA SER A 178 2.42 -31.00 6.28
C SER A 178 1.54 -31.48 7.44
N ARG A 179 0.66 -30.64 7.99
CA ARG A 179 -0.34 -31.03 9.00
C ARG A 179 -1.55 -31.69 8.32
N LYS A 180 -1.32 -32.84 7.70
CA LYS A 180 -2.36 -33.71 7.12
C LYS A 180 -3.11 -34.47 8.23
N THR A 181 -3.72 -33.77 9.17
CA THR A 181 -4.76 -34.42 9.97
C THR A 181 -6.02 -34.48 9.12
N ARG A 182 -6.77 -35.60 9.18
CA ARG A 182 -8.00 -35.85 8.38
C ARG A 182 -9.12 -34.81 8.57
N LYS A 183 -8.91 -33.75 9.36
CA LYS A 183 -9.90 -32.75 9.76
C LYS A 183 -9.57 -31.31 9.34
N THR A 184 -8.45 -31.05 8.66
CA THR A 184 -8.20 -29.69 8.19
C THR A 184 -8.93 -29.48 6.86
N LEU A 185 -9.87 -28.54 6.83
CA LEU A 185 -10.65 -28.13 5.65
C LEU A 185 -9.76 -27.80 4.45
N TRP A 186 -8.50 -27.45 4.74
CA TRP A 186 -7.48 -27.03 3.81
C TRP A 186 -6.46 -28.14 3.43
N ALA A 187 -6.54 -29.36 3.98
CA ALA A 187 -5.52 -30.41 3.80
C ALA A 187 -5.35 -30.93 2.36
N SER A 188 -6.37 -30.76 1.51
CA SER A 188 -6.32 -31.19 0.12
C SER A 188 -5.49 -30.25 -0.76
N PHE A 189 -5.26 -29.02 -0.31
CA PHE A 189 -4.56 -28.02 -1.09
C PHE A 189 -3.04 -28.20 -1.05
N SER A 190 -2.43 -28.18 -2.23
CA SER A 190 -0.99 -28.27 -2.39
C SER A 190 -0.57 -27.38 -3.56
N HIS A 191 0.33 -26.44 -3.29
CA HIS A 191 0.88 -25.57 -4.31
C HIS A 191 2.37 -25.33 -4.05
N THR A 192 3.19 -25.32 -5.10
CA THR A 192 4.65 -25.20 -4.97
C THR A 192 5.09 -23.92 -4.29
N LYS A 193 4.30 -22.85 -4.44
CA LYS A 193 4.57 -21.52 -3.88
C LYS A 193 4.11 -21.28 -2.44
N ILE A 194 3.32 -22.17 -1.86
CA ILE A 194 2.76 -21.90 -0.53
C ILE A 194 3.83 -21.92 0.58
N GLY A 195 4.86 -22.75 0.40
CA GLY A 195 5.99 -22.83 1.34
C GLY A 195 6.82 -21.55 1.37
N ASP A 196 6.90 -20.83 0.25
CA ASP A 196 7.66 -19.58 0.14
C ASP A 196 6.97 -18.42 0.88
N LEU A 197 5.63 -18.49 1.06
CA LEU A 197 4.81 -17.50 1.74
C LEU A 197 4.53 -17.83 3.20
N ARG A 198 5.22 -18.81 3.79
CA ARG A 198 4.90 -19.31 5.13
C ARG A 198 5.36 -18.40 6.27
N SER A 199 4.54 -18.33 7.31
CA SER A 199 4.98 -17.84 8.60
C SER A 199 5.90 -18.86 9.29
N SER A 200 6.64 -18.43 10.30
CA SER A 200 7.54 -19.30 11.05
C SER A 200 7.81 -18.68 12.42
N MET A 201 7.44 -19.36 13.50
CA MET A 201 7.73 -18.92 14.87
C MET A 201 9.25 -18.77 15.09
N ASN A 202 10.04 -19.78 14.71
CA ASN A 202 11.50 -19.69 14.74
C ASN A 202 12.00 -18.55 13.85
N GLY A 203 11.38 -18.38 12.68
CA GLY A 203 11.74 -17.30 11.77
C GLY A 203 11.46 -15.92 12.35
N ALA A 204 10.38 -15.76 13.11
CA ALA A 204 10.03 -14.55 13.82
C ALA A 204 10.99 -14.27 14.98
N GLU A 205 11.31 -15.29 15.78
CA GLU A 205 12.28 -15.19 16.88
C GLU A 205 13.66 -14.70 16.41
N PHE A 206 14.12 -15.21 15.26
CA PHE A 206 15.40 -14.82 14.66
C PHE A 206 15.29 -13.69 13.61
N HIS A 207 14.13 -13.04 13.49
CA HIS A 207 13.86 -11.98 12.50
C HIS A 207 14.29 -12.34 11.06
N THR A 208 14.13 -13.59 10.66
CA THR A 208 14.56 -14.09 9.36
C THR A 208 13.72 -13.54 8.22
N VAL A 209 14.37 -13.40 7.08
CA VAL A 209 13.77 -12.98 5.81
C VAL A 209 14.06 -14.04 4.76
N SER A 210 13.06 -14.38 3.97
CA SER A 210 13.20 -15.24 2.80
C SER A 210 12.74 -14.50 1.55
N GLN A 211 12.83 -15.19 0.41
CA GLN A 211 12.40 -14.65 -0.86
C GLN A 211 11.24 -15.44 -1.42
N PHE A 212 10.27 -14.71 -1.96
CA PHE A 212 9.19 -15.24 -2.74
C PHE A 212 9.31 -14.71 -4.16
N SER A 213 9.36 -15.62 -5.14
CA SER A 213 9.38 -15.25 -6.56
C SER A 213 8.18 -15.84 -7.28
N HIS A 214 7.41 -14.99 -7.95
CA HIS A 214 6.29 -15.38 -8.80
C HIS A 214 6.31 -14.60 -10.12
N MET A 215 6.31 -15.35 -11.23
CA MET A 215 6.52 -14.82 -12.57
C MET A 215 7.78 -13.93 -12.65
N THR A 216 7.62 -12.65 -12.96
CA THR A 216 8.70 -11.66 -13.10
C THR A 216 8.94 -10.83 -11.85
N HIS A 217 8.25 -11.11 -10.75
CA HIS A 217 8.33 -10.34 -9.52
C HIS A 217 8.96 -11.15 -8.38
N THR A 218 9.79 -10.49 -7.57
CA THR A 218 10.36 -11.03 -6.34
C THR A 218 10.00 -10.11 -5.19
N ALA A 219 9.50 -10.70 -4.11
CA ALA A 219 9.20 -10.04 -2.85
C ALA A 219 10.07 -10.62 -1.73
N HIS A 220 10.32 -9.81 -0.70
CA HIS A 220 10.93 -10.27 0.54
C HIS A 220 9.85 -10.69 1.53
N VAL A 221 9.97 -11.90 2.07
CA VAL A 221 9.02 -12.43 3.06
C VAL A 221 9.67 -12.34 4.44
N VAL A 222 9.16 -11.44 5.26
CA VAL A 222 9.51 -11.36 6.68
C VAL A 222 8.69 -12.40 7.42
N HIS A 223 9.35 -13.30 8.16
CA HIS A 223 8.65 -14.34 8.89
C HIS A 223 8.05 -13.78 10.18
N GLY A 224 6.72 -13.77 10.27
CA GLY A 224 5.98 -13.54 11.50
C GLY A 224 5.30 -14.83 11.98
N PHE A 225 4.20 -14.65 12.69
CA PHE A 225 3.23 -15.69 13.04
C PHE A 225 1.85 -15.04 13.25
N HIS A 226 0.80 -15.86 13.30
CA HIS A 226 -0.57 -15.36 13.39
C HIS A 226 -0.86 -14.77 14.79
N PRO A 227 -1.41 -13.55 14.90
CA PRO A 227 -1.68 -12.92 16.20
C PRO A 227 -2.59 -13.74 17.12
N ALA A 228 -3.55 -14.50 16.57
CA ALA A 228 -4.39 -15.41 17.36
C ALA A 228 -3.58 -16.48 18.15
N HIS A 229 -2.30 -16.70 17.84
CA HIS A 229 -1.42 -17.54 18.67
C HIS A 229 -1.28 -17.03 20.11
N LEU A 230 -1.50 -15.72 20.32
CA LEU A 230 -1.44 -15.06 21.62
C LEU A 230 -2.68 -15.33 22.50
N SER A 231 -3.76 -15.87 21.90
CA SER A 231 -5.02 -16.15 22.60
C SER A 231 -5.12 -17.59 23.14
N TYR A 232 -4.10 -18.44 22.93
CA TYR A 232 -4.11 -19.82 23.43
C TYR A 232 -3.69 -19.92 24.90
N ASP A 233 -4.16 -20.97 25.59
CA ASP A 233 -3.86 -21.32 26.99
C ASP A 233 -2.37 -21.65 27.21
N HIS A 234 -1.53 -20.63 27.18
CA HIS A 234 -0.11 -20.66 27.54
C HIS A 234 0.12 -19.89 28.85
N CYS A 235 1.27 -20.08 29.49
CA CYS A 235 1.64 -19.27 30.65
C CYS A 235 1.88 -17.81 30.22
N GLU A 236 1.66 -16.86 31.14
CA GLU A 236 1.76 -15.41 30.87
C GLU A 236 3.11 -15.03 30.25
N ASP A 237 4.23 -15.53 30.80
CA ASP A 237 5.58 -15.27 30.28
C ASP A 237 5.75 -15.67 28.81
N TYR A 238 5.12 -16.76 28.38
CA TYR A 238 5.18 -17.24 26.99
C TYR A 238 4.40 -16.30 26.06
N ILE A 239 3.21 -15.87 26.48
CA ILE A 239 2.38 -14.92 25.72
C ILE A 239 3.10 -13.58 25.61
N GLU A 240 3.67 -13.09 26.72
CA GLU A 240 4.42 -11.83 26.75
C GLU A 240 5.64 -11.87 25.83
N PHE A 241 6.42 -12.96 25.86
CA PHE A 241 7.57 -13.15 24.96
C PHE A 241 7.15 -13.05 23.50
N TRP A 242 6.18 -13.86 23.06
CA TRP A 242 5.77 -13.87 21.65
C TRP A 242 5.09 -12.56 21.23
N ASN A 243 4.24 -11.97 22.08
CA ASN A 243 3.66 -10.67 21.79
C ASN A 243 4.75 -9.60 21.61
N THR A 244 5.80 -9.63 22.44
CA THR A 244 6.96 -8.74 22.32
C THR A 244 7.73 -8.99 21.04
N THR A 245 7.98 -10.26 20.67
CA THR A 245 8.64 -10.62 19.42
C THR A 245 7.89 -10.07 18.21
N LEU A 246 6.57 -10.30 18.12
CA LEU A 246 5.79 -9.83 16.97
C LEU A 246 5.73 -8.30 16.94
N ARG A 247 5.51 -7.63 18.06
CA ARG A 247 5.55 -6.16 18.15
C ARG A 247 6.90 -5.59 17.74
N THR A 248 7.99 -6.28 18.06
CA THR A 248 9.35 -5.89 17.64
C THR A 248 9.51 -5.96 16.12
N ILE A 249 9.04 -7.04 15.49
CA ILE A 249 9.03 -7.16 14.02
C ILE A 249 8.23 -6.02 13.40
N PHE A 250 7.03 -5.74 13.92
CA PHE A 250 6.19 -4.65 13.43
C PHE A 250 6.89 -3.29 13.56
N HIS A 251 7.50 -3.02 14.71
CA HIS A 251 8.21 -1.77 14.94
C HIS A 251 9.38 -1.58 13.97
N LEU A 252 10.20 -2.62 13.80
CA LEU A 252 11.36 -2.60 12.92
C LEU A 252 10.93 -2.45 11.45
N LEU A 253 9.93 -3.22 11.01
CA LEU A 253 9.48 -3.24 9.62
C LEU A 253 8.69 -1.99 9.23
N PHE A 254 7.70 -1.58 10.04
CA PHE A 254 6.78 -0.49 9.70
C PHE A 254 7.25 0.88 10.21
N GLY A 255 8.04 0.94 11.29
CA GLY A 255 8.49 2.20 11.89
C GLY A 255 9.17 3.18 10.92
N PRO A 256 10.09 2.74 10.02
CA PRO A 256 10.67 3.60 9.00
C PRO A 256 9.63 4.20 8.04
N TYR A 257 8.65 3.39 7.61
CA TYR A 257 7.57 3.82 6.72
C TYR A 257 6.64 4.81 7.40
N ALA A 258 6.34 4.62 8.69
CA ALA A 258 5.52 5.56 9.46
C ALA A 258 6.17 6.95 9.53
N LYS A 259 7.47 6.99 9.87
CA LYS A 259 8.26 8.24 9.89
C LYS A 259 8.31 8.89 8.52
N TYR A 260 8.39 8.10 7.44
CA TYR A 260 8.30 8.62 6.07
C TYR A 260 6.92 9.22 5.78
N LEU A 261 5.85 8.47 6.05
CA LEU A 261 4.47 8.88 5.79
C LEU A 261 4.09 10.14 6.57
N GLN A 262 4.51 10.26 7.83
CA GLN A 262 4.30 11.47 8.63
C GLN A 262 4.96 12.70 7.99
N ARG A 263 6.23 12.59 7.58
CA ARG A 263 6.95 13.67 6.87
C ARG A 263 6.29 14.02 5.54
N TYR A 264 5.86 13.00 4.79
CA TYR A 264 5.14 13.17 3.54
C TYR A 264 3.83 13.94 3.73
N ARG A 265 2.99 13.52 4.70
CA ARG A 265 1.73 14.18 5.05
C ARG A 265 1.96 15.63 5.49
N ALA A 266 2.97 15.89 6.33
CA ALA A 266 3.30 17.25 6.77
C ALA A 266 3.70 18.16 5.59
N ALA A 267 4.56 17.66 4.70
CA ALA A 267 4.96 18.41 3.50
C ALA A 267 3.78 18.66 2.56
N GLN A 268 2.89 17.69 2.36
CA GLN A 268 1.67 17.88 1.56
C GLN A 268 0.77 18.96 2.17
N SER A 269 0.51 18.92 3.47
CA SER A 269 -0.29 19.94 4.15
C SER A 269 0.29 21.36 4.01
N GLU A 270 1.62 21.49 4.09
CA GLU A 270 2.30 22.76 3.87
C GLU A 270 2.15 23.25 2.41
N ILE A 271 2.32 22.35 1.44
CA ILE A 271 2.09 22.64 0.02
C ILE A 271 0.65 23.10 -0.22
N GLU A 272 -0.34 22.45 0.39
CA GLU A 272 -1.76 22.84 0.29
C GLU A 272 -2.03 24.22 0.88
N LEU A 273 -1.42 24.53 2.04
CA LEU A 273 -1.54 25.84 2.68
C LEU A 273 -0.93 26.94 1.80
N ILE A 274 0.27 26.70 1.27
CA ILE A 274 0.93 27.60 0.33
C ILE A 274 0.04 27.80 -0.89
N ARG A 275 -0.44 26.72 -1.51
CA ARG A 275 -1.32 26.79 -2.69
C ARG A 275 -2.58 27.60 -2.41
N SER A 276 -3.23 27.37 -1.28
CA SER A 276 -4.43 28.12 -0.87
C SER A 276 -4.13 29.61 -0.69
N SER A 277 -2.97 29.94 -0.14
CA SER A 277 -2.50 31.33 0.04
C SER A 277 -2.24 32.00 -1.31
N PHE A 278 -1.55 31.31 -2.23
CA PHE A 278 -1.33 31.80 -3.60
C PHE A 278 -2.64 31.99 -4.36
N GLN A 279 -3.61 31.09 -4.23
CA GLN A 279 -4.94 31.24 -4.82
C GLN A 279 -5.70 32.44 -4.24
N ALA A 280 -5.62 32.66 -2.92
CA ALA A 280 -6.25 33.81 -2.27
C ALA A 280 -5.62 35.14 -2.73
N LEU A 281 -4.29 35.19 -2.83
CA LEU A 281 -3.58 36.34 -3.36
C LEU A 281 -3.97 36.61 -4.83
N HIS A 282 -3.98 35.58 -5.67
CA HIS A 282 -4.43 35.69 -7.06
C HIS A 282 -5.85 36.27 -7.16
N ARG A 283 -6.81 35.80 -6.34
CA ARG A 283 -8.18 36.38 -6.31
C ARG A 283 -8.20 37.85 -5.90
N ARG A 284 -7.36 38.26 -4.94
CA ARG A 284 -7.23 39.66 -4.54
C ARG A 284 -6.64 40.51 -5.66
N VAL A 285 -5.65 39.97 -6.37
CA VAL A 285 -5.05 40.63 -7.53
C VAL A 285 -6.11 40.91 -8.60
N THR A 286 -6.86 39.88 -9.00
CA THR A 286 -7.95 40.02 -9.97
C THR A 286 -9.04 41.00 -9.50
N LYS A 287 -9.34 41.06 -8.20
CA LYS A 287 -10.32 42.00 -7.65
C LYS A 287 -9.84 43.45 -7.76
N PHE A 288 -8.56 43.71 -7.48
CA PHE A 288 -7.97 45.03 -7.60
C PHE A 288 -7.93 45.48 -9.06
N ASP A 289 -7.53 44.61 -10.00
CA ASP A 289 -7.59 44.90 -11.46
C ASP A 289 -8.97 45.42 -11.85
N ARG A 290 -10.03 44.73 -11.41
CA ARG A 290 -11.42 45.12 -11.67
C ARG A 290 -11.79 46.47 -11.06
N VAL A 291 -11.35 46.78 -9.84
CA VAL A 291 -11.63 48.07 -9.19
C VAL A 291 -10.88 49.19 -9.91
N HIS A 292 -9.64 48.95 -10.31
CA HIS A 292 -8.82 49.89 -11.07
C HIS A 292 -9.46 50.20 -12.43
N GLU A 293 -9.84 49.18 -13.20
CA GLU A 293 -10.57 49.33 -14.47
C GLU A 293 -11.88 50.13 -14.30
N GLN A 294 -12.63 49.86 -13.24
CA GLN A 294 -13.86 50.60 -12.94
C GLN A 294 -13.60 52.07 -12.57
N GLY A 295 -12.57 52.35 -11.78
CA GLY A 295 -12.23 53.73 -11.43
C GLY A 295 -11.69 54.53 -12.61
N LEU A 296 -10.91 53.90 -13.51
CA LEU A 296 -10.52 54.50 -14.79
C LEU A 296 -11.75 54.86 -15.64
N ALA A 297 -12.74 53.97 -15.71
CA ALA A 297 -13.99 54.23 -16.45
C ALA A 297 -14.86 55.34 -15.83
N LEU A 298 -14.62 55.71 -14.57
CA LEU A 298 -15.35 56.75 -13.84
C LEU A 298 -14.55 58.06 -13.73
N ASP A 299 -13.40 58.17 -14.40
CA ASP A 299 -12.45 59.29 -14.27
C ASP A 299 -12.02 59.57 -12.81
N MET A 300 -12.08 58.55 -11.95
CA MET A 300 -11.71 58.66 -10.54
C MET A 300 -10.20 58.58 -10.31
N PHE A 301 -9.48 58.00 -11.26
CA PHE A 301 -8.02 57.96 -11.28
C PHE A 301 -7.55 58.87 -12.42
N GLU A 302 -6.79 59.91 -12.11
CA GLU A 302 -6.10 60.68 -13.15
C GLU A 302 -5.13 59.74 -13.89
N ASN A 303 -4.94 59.95 -15.20
CA ASN A 303 -3.82 59.37 -15.95
C ASN A 303 -2.50 59.96 -15.41
N GLN A 304 -2.15 59.66 -14.17
CA GLN A 304 -0.84 59.96 -13.64
C GLN A 304 0.06 58.81 -14.06
N ASP A 305 0.98 59.14 -14.96
CA ASP A 305 2.15 58.36 -15.33
C ASP A 305 3.05 58.14 -14.09
N GLU A 306 2.57 57.43 -13.08
CA GLU A 306 3.41 56.78 -12.06
C GLU A 306 3.54 55.31 -12.46
N PRO A 307 4.52 54.97 -13.32
CA PRO A 307 4.61 53.65 -13.95
C PRO A 307 4.96 52.57 -12.92
N SER A 308 5.54 52.93 -11.77
CA SER A 308 6.16 51.96 -10.87
C SER A 308 5.14 51.04 -10.20
N ILE A 309 3.98 51.54 -9.78
CA ILE A 309 3.01 50.70 -9.05
C ILE A 309 2.31 49.72 -9.98
N LEU A 310 1.98 50.14 -11.21
CA LEU A 310 1.28 49.27 -12.17
C LEU A 310 2.22 48.21 -12.77
N ASP A 311 3.49 48.55 -12.98
CA ASP A 311 4.51 47.63 -13.47
C ASP A 311 4.86 46.58 -12.42
N ASP A 312 5.08 46.99 -11.15
CA ASP A 312 5.28 46.07 -10.02
C ASP A 312 4.08 45.12 -9.85
N TRP A 313 2.88 45.61 -10.16
CA TRP A 313 1.65 44.86 -10.06
C TRP A 313 1.46 43.81 -11.18
N ASN A 314 1.77 44.18 -12.42
CA ASN A 314 1.77 43.24 -13.54
C ASN A 314 2.85 42.16 -13.38
N ASP A 315 4.01 42.52 -12.83
CA ASP A 315 5.09 41.59 -12.51
C ASP A 315 4.65 40.55 -11.45
N LEU A 316 3.95 41.00 -10.41
CA LEU A 316 3.35 40.09 -9.41
C LEU A 316 2.40 39.08 -10.06
N LYS A 317 1.47 39.53 -10.92
CA LYS A 317 0.50 38.65 -11.60
C LYS A 317 1.21 37.62 -12.48
N SER A 318 2.16 38.07 -13.29
CA SER A 318 2.95 37.20 -14.18
C SER A 318 3.79 36.17 -13.41
N THR A 319 4.17 36.48 -12.17
CA THR A 319 4.92 35.58 -11.28
C THR A 319 4.03 34.55 -10.57
N LEU A 320 2.79 34.89 -10.22
CA LEU A 320 1.88 33.99 -9.49
C LEU A 320 1.42 32.79 -10.34
N ASP A 321 1.15 32.98 -11.63
CA ASP A 321 0.61 31.93 -12.51
C ASP A 321 1.56 30.73 -12.69
N PRO A 322 2.86 30.92 -12.99
CA PRO A 322 3.83 29.81 -13.06
C PRO A 322 3.98 29.06 -11.72
N ILE A 323 3.87 29.77 -10.59
CA ILE A 323 3.98 29.15 -9.26
C ILE A 323 2.76 28.28 -8.98
N LEU A 324 1.54 28.79 -9.22
CA LEU A 324 0.31 28.00 -9.10
C LEU A 324 0.33 26.77 -10.01
N LYS A 325 0.85 26.91 -11.24
CA LYS A 325 1.02 25.80 -12.17
C LYS A 325 2.01 24.74 -11.64
N LYS A 326 3.11 25.15 -11.01
CA LYS A 326 4.09 24.23 -10.40
C LYS A 326 3.58 23.56 -9.12
N LEU A 327 2.74 24.25 -8.36
CA LEU A 327 2.12 23.73 -7.13
C LEU A 327 0.90 22.87 -7.38
N SER A 328 0.36 22.88 -8.60
CA SER A 328 -0.78 22.04 -8.98
C SER A 328 -0.38 20.56 -8.89
N PRO A 329 -1.24 19.69 -8.35
CA PRO A 329 -0.99 18.26 -8.37
C PRO A 329 -0.67 17.84 -9.80
N LYS A 330 0.41 17.09 -10.00
CA LYS A 330 0.59 16.40 -11.27
C LYS A 330 -0.54 15.39 -11.35
N THR A 331 -1.55 15.65 -12.17
CA THR A 331 -2.55 14.65 -12.51
C THR A 331 -1.77 13.42 -12.98
N PRO A 332 -1.95 12.24 -12.37
CA PRO A 332 -1.33 11.03 -12.88
C PRO A 332 -1.72 10.90 -14.35
N ALA A 333 -0.74 10.73 -15.23
CA ALA A 333 -0.93 10.75 -16.69
C ALA A 333 -1.84 9.61 -17.22
N ASN A 334 -2.37 8.75 -16.35
CA ASN A 334 -3.13 7.55 -16.71
C ASN A 334 -4.66 7.66 -16.50
N LEU A 335 -5.22 8.86 -16.27
CA LEU A 335 -6.68 9.04 -16.15
C LEU A 335 -7.35 9.70 -17.38
N LEU A 336 -6.64 9.85 -18.49
CA LEU A 336 -7.19 10.40 -19.74
C LEU A 336 -7.18 9.38 -20.87
N LEU A 337 -7.72 8.17 -20.67
CA LEU A 337 -8.13 7.32 -21.79
C LEU A 337 -9.42 6.54 -21.47
N SER A 338 -10.35 6.63 -22.42
CA SER A 338 -11.60 5.87 -22.59
C SER A 338 -12.86 6.36 -21.86
N ALA A 339 -13.45 7.43 -22.39
CA ALA A 339 -14.86 7.36 -22.74
C ALA A 339 -14.98 7.50 -24.27
N PRO A 340 -15.34 6.43 -25.01
CA PRO A 340 -15.91 6.58 -26.33
C PRO A 340 -17.38 6.16 -26.32
N GLY A 341 -18.23 7.12 -26.69
CA GLY A 341 -19.28 6.88 -27.67
C GLY A 341 -20.62 6.35 -27.18
N LEU A 342 -21.51 7.28 -26.81
CA LEU A 342 -22.92 7.21 -27.19
C LEU A 342 -23.04 7.45 -28.70
N ILE A 343 -23.41 6.42 -29.47
CA ILE A 343 -24.40 6.47 -30.56
C ILE A 343 -25.24 5.20 -30.45
#